data_AF-A0A5S9MDS6-F1
#
_entry.id   AF-A0A5S9MDS6-F1
#
_cell.length_a   1.000
_cell.length_b   1.000
_cell.length_c   1.000
_cell.angle_alpha   90.00
_cell.angle_beta   90.00
_cell.angle_gamma   90.00
#
_symmetry.space_group_name_H-M   'P 1'
#
loop_
_entity.id
_entity.type
_entity.pdbx_description
1 polymer ?
#
loop_
_entity_poly.entity_id
_entity_poly.type
_entity_poly.pdbx_seq_one_letter_code
_entity_poly.pdbx_strand_id
1 'polypeptide(L)'
;MMFELWDELKEKMLPRFQTRKSRCEEDDMLQGIVSMIAMFYWIKGESVQTFEWEHIKQETFPVAPINWTERLEFILLKPTQYHCFIQLDELYTELKKKYGKNEALKKNQTAALKKKALAIGGKCFFHYSSSFREVAFDCELEL
;
A
#
# COMPACT_ATOMS: atom_id res chain seq x y z
N MET A 1 -2.67 -5.74 5.57
CA MET A 1 -1.64 -4.86 4.98
C MET A 1 -0.41 -4.89 5.88
N MET A 2 0.81 -4.88 5.34
CA MET A 2 2.06 -5.14 6.06
C MET A 2 2.56 -3.95 6.92
N PHE A 3 1.64 -3.18 7.52
CA PHE A 3 2.01 -2.04 8.37
C PHE A 3 2.65 -2.48 9.69
N GLU A 4 2.17 -3.59 10.26
CA GLU A 4 2.69 -4.15 11.52
C GLU A 4 4.14 -4.61 11.38
N LEU A 5 4.49 -5.23 10.25
CA LEU A 5 5.88 -5.61 9.96
C LEU A 5 6.82 -4.40 9.98
N TRP A 6 6.39 -3.26 9.41
CA TRP A 6 7.21 -2.05 9.48
C TRP A 6 7.36 -1.53 10.92
N ASP A 7 6.29 -1.58 11.72
CA ASP A 7 6.35 -1.20 13.13
C ASP A 7 7.34 -2.09 13.91
N GLU A 8 7.35 -3.41 13.68
CA GLU A 8 8.33 -4.34 14.26
C GLU A 8 9.78 -4.04 13.81
N LEU A 9 9.98 -3.83 12.51
CA LEU A 9 11.29 -3.49 11.94
C LEU A 9 11.83 -2.18 12.51
N LYS A 10 10.97 -1.18 12.73
CA LYS A 10 11.36 0.08 13.38
C LYS A 10 11.86 -0.13 14.80
N GLU A 11 11.12 -0.88 15.61
CA GLU A 11 11.52 -1.17 16.99
C GLU A 11 12.88 -1.87 17.04
N LYS A 12 13.14 -2.78 16.10
CA LYS A 12 14.43 -3.45 15.95
C LYS A 12 15.57 -2.50 15.53
N MET A 13 15.31 -1.56 14.62
CA MET A 13 16.33 -0.68 14.07
C MET A 13 16.67 0.55 14.94
N LEU A 14 15.68 1.13 15.63
CA LEU A 14 15.83 2.37 16.40
C LEU A 14 17.01 2.38 17.38
N PRO A 15 17.25 1.33 18.19
CA PRO A 15 18.39 1.30 19.11
C PRO A 15 19.75 1.40 18.41
N ARG A 16 19.86 0.91 17.17
CA ARG A 16 21.11 0.89 16.41
C ARG A 16 21.53 2.27 15.95
N PHE A 17 20.57 3.12 15.59
CA PHE A 17 20.84 4.50 15.17
C PHE A 17 21.37 5.40 16.30
N GLN A 18 21.10 5.05 17.55
CA GLN A 18 21.60 5.74 18.74
C GLN A 18 23.07 5.39 19.05
N THR A 19 23.63 4.36 18.42
CA THR A 19 25.03 3.96 18.61
C THR A 19 25.99 4.78 17.74
N ARG A 20 27.27 4.83 18.13
CA ARG A 20 28.32 5.62 17.43
C ARG A 20 28.50 5.29 15.93
N LYS A 21 28.02 4.13 15.46
CA LYS A 21 28.07 3.76 14.03
C LYS A 21 26.88 4.28 13.22
N SER A 22 25.80 4.72 13.87
CA SER A 22 24.56 5.31 13.32
C SER A 22 24.10 4.70 11.99
N ARG A 23 24.06 3.37 11.93
CA ARG A 23 23.57 2.59 10.79
C ARG A 23 22.76 1.41 11.30
N CYS A 24 21.73 1.04 10.56
CA CYS A 24 20.98 -0.20 10.77
C CYS A 24 21.52 -1.33 9.90
N GLU A 25 21.01 -2.54 10.12
CA GLU A 25 21.25 -3.67 9.23
C GLU A 25 20.54 -3.43 7.91
N GLU A 26 21.24 -3.72 6.81
CA GLU A 26 20.72 -3.49 5.46
C GLU A 26 19.47 -4.35 5.18
N ASP A 27 19.48 -5.60 5.62
CA ASP A 27 18.37 -6.54 5.44
C ASP A 27 17.05 -6.01 6.05
N ASP A 28 17.12 -5.37 7.23
CA ASP A 28 15.93 -4.81 7.89
C ASP A 28 15.31 -3.67 7.06
N MET A 29 16.15 -2.82 6.45
CA MET A 29 15.70 -1.74 5.57
C MET A 29 15.17 -2.28 4.24
N LEU A 30 15.87 -3.23 3.62
CA LEU A 30 15.42 -3.88 2.39
C LEU A 30 14.07 -4.56 2.58
N GLN A 31 13.86 -5.24 3.71
CA GLN A 31 12.57 -5.83 4.05
C GLN A 31 11.46 -4.78 4.16
N GLY A 32 11.76 -3.62 4.75
CA GLY A 32 10.84 -2.47 4.77
C GLY A 32 10.50 -1.94 3.37
N ILE A 33 11.48 -1.82 2.48
CA ILE A 33 11.30 -1.32 1.11
C ILE A 33 10.48 -2.30 0.28
N VAL A 34 10.85 -3.59 0.28
CA VAL A 34 10.14 -4.67 -0.44
C VAL A 34 8.69 -4.75 0.01
N SER A 35 8.45 -4.68 1.33
CA SER A 35 7.10 -4.71 1.88
C SER A 35 6.26 -3.52 1.44
N MET A 36 6.87 -2.32 1.33
CA MET A 36 6.18 -1.13 0.85
C MET A 36 5.78 -1.25 -0.63
N ILE A 37 6.69 -1.73 -1.48
CA ILE A 37 6.43 -2.00 -2.90
C ILE A 37 5.31 -3.04 -3.03
N ALA A 38 5.35 -4.12 -2.24
CA ALA A 38 4.30 -5.13 -2.26
C ALA A 38 2.93 -4.54 -1.91
N MET A 39 2.87 -3.65 -0.91
CA MET A 39 1.64 -2.95 -0.57
C MET A 39 1.11 -2.06 -1.70
N PHE A 40 1.97 -1.40 -2.48
CA PHE A 40 1.52 -0.63 -3.64
C PHE A 40 0.75 -1.48 -4.65
N TYR A 41 1.31 -2.63 -5.05
CA TYR A 41 0.64 -3.56 -5.96
C TYR A 41 -0.64 -4.13 -5.36
N TRP A 42 -0.63 -4.54 -4.08
CA TRP A 42 -1.82 -5.11 -3.46
C TRP A 42 -2.96 -4.11 -3.30
N ILE A 43 -2.67 -2.83 -3.02
CA ILE A 43 -3.72 -1.80 -2.96
C ILE A 43 -4.28 -1.50 -4.36
N LYS A 44 -3.45 -1.61 -5.40
CA LYS A 44 -3.86 -1.57 -6.81
C LYS A 44 -4.70 -2.81 -7.21
N GLY A 45 -4.69 -3.88 -6.41
CA GLY A 45 -5.42 -5.12 -6.67
C GLY A 45 -4.62 -6.14 -7.48
N GLU A 46 -3.32 -5.93 -7.65
CA GLU A 46 -2.44 -6.76 -8.47
C GLU A 46 -1.47 -7.56 -7.58
N SER A 47 -1.03 -8.73 -8.05
CA SER A 47 0.15 -9.36 -7.46
C SER A 47 1.40 -8.55 -7.78
N VAL A 48 2.45 -8.70 -6.97
CA VAL A 48 3.74 -8.06 -7.27
C VAL A 48 4.26 -8.61 -8.60
N GLN A 49 4.47 -7.72 -9.57
CA GLN A 49 4.91 -8.10 -10.91
C GLN A 49 6.43 -8.17 -11.01
N THR A 50 7.14 -7.29 -10.31
CA THR A 50 8.59 -7.14 -10.37
C THR A 50 9.14 -6.43 -9.14
N PHE A 51 10.44 -6.59 -8.88
CA PHE A 51 11.22 -5.80 -7.93
C PHE A 51 12.29 -4.93 -8.62
N GLU A 52 12.25 -4.86 -9.96
CA GLU A 52 13.14 -4.01 -10.76
C GLU A 52 12.74 -2.54 -10.63
N TRP A 53 13.58 -1.73 -9.98
CA TRP A 53 13.30 -0.33 -9.68
C TRP A 53 12.93 0.50 -10.92
N GLU A 54 13.66 0.30 -12.02
CA GLU A 54 13.44 1.05 -13.27
C GLU A 54 12.04 0.85 -13.86
N HIS A 55 11.40 -0.29 -13.58
CA HIS A 55 10.02 -0.55 -13.97
C HIS A 55 9.05 0.02 -12.94
N ILE A 56 9.29 -0.23 -11.64
CA ILE A 56 8.42 0.22 -10.55
C ILE A 56 8.25 1.73 -10.56
N LYS A 57 9.32 2.50 -10.79
CA LYS A 57 9.27 3.97 -10.75
C LYS A 57 8.39 4.60 -11.84
N GLN A 58 8.04 3.83 -12.88
CA GLN A 58 7.15 4.26 -13.96
C GLN A 58 5.67 3.90 -13.69
N GLU A 59 5.40 3.08 -12.67
CA GLU A 59 4.05 2.69 -12.30
C GLU A 59 3.28 3.84 -11.65
N THR A 60 1.95 3.79 -11.82
CA THR A 60 1.03 4.68 -11.12
C THR A 60 0.22 3.90 -10.11
N PHE A 61 0.33 4.28 -8.83
CA PHE A 61 -0.41 3.64 -7.74
C PHE A 61 -1.51 4.54 -7.20
N PRO A 62 -2.71 4.00 -6.91
CA PRO A 62 -3.89 4.80 -6.55
C PRO A 62 -3.74 5.55 -5.23
N VAL A 63 -2.87 5.08 -4.33
CA VAL A 63 -2.66 5.67 -3.00
C VAL A 63 -1.18 5.99 -2.72
N ALA A 64 -0.39 6.18 -3.77
CA ALA A 64 1.03 6.54 -3.68
C ALA A 64 1.25 7.75 -2.73
N PRO A 65 2.23 7.69 -1.80
CA PRO A 65 2.72 8.84 -1.05
C PRO A 65 3.22 9.97 -1.95
N ILE A 66 3.42 11.17 -1.39
CA ILE A 66 3.92 12.32 -2.17
C ILE A 66 5.41 12.10 -2.48
N ASN A 67 5.80 12.31 -3.75
CA ASN A 67 7.17 12.16 -4.25
C ASN A 67 7.80 10.83 -3.83
N TRP A 68 6.98 9.76 -3.81
CA TRP A 68 7.41 8.46 -3.32
C TRP A 68 8.56 7.90 -4.17
N THR A 69 8.58 8.21 -5.46
CA THR A 69 9.57 7.73 -6.42
C THR A 69 10.96 8.24 -6.07
N GLU A 70 11.13 9.56 -5.96
CA GLU A 70 12.41 10.20 -5.65
C GLU A 70 12.92 9.79 -4.26
N ARG A 71 11.99 9.64 -3.32
CA ARG A 71 12.32 9.25 -1.94
C ARG A 71 12.76 7.80 -1.86
N LEU A 72 12.05 6.87 -2.49
CA LEU A 72 12.49 5.46 -2.55
C LEU A 72 13.79 5.29 -3.33
N GLU A 73 13.99 6.04 -4.43
CA GLU A 73 15.25 6.03 -5.18
C GLU A 73 16.42 6.45 -4.27
N PHE A 74 16.25 7.52 -3.51
CA PHE A 74 17.27 7.95 -2.54
C PHE A 74 17.52 6.90 -1.45
N ILE A 75 16.47 6.31 -0.89
CA ILE A 75 16.58 5.27 0.14
C ILE A 75 17.35 4.05 -0.41
N LEU A 76 17.05 3.59 -1.62
CA LEU A 76 17.71 2.46 -2.27
C LEU A 76 19.21 2.66 -2.46
N LEU A 77 19.67 3.91 -2.63
CA LEU A 77 21.10 4.21 -2.78
C LEU A 77 21.89 4.06 -1.47
N LYS A 78 21.26 4.31 -0.31
CA LYS A 78 21.90 4.36 1.01
C LYS A 78 21.00 3.82 2.14
N PRO A 79 20.47 2.60 2.04
CA PRO A 79 19.38 2.12 2.90
C PRO A 79 19.74 2.12 4.38
N THR A 80 21.01 1.89 4.73
CA THR A 80 21.45 1.76 6.14
C THR A 80 21.48 3.09 6.92
N GLN A 81 21.25 4.24 6.28
CA GLN A 81 21.39 5.55 6.93
C GLN A 81 20.13 5.95 7.69
N TYR A 82 20.32 6.64 8.82
CA TYR A 82 19.19 7.12 9.64
C TYR A 82 18.20 8.01 8.88
N HIS A 83 18.70 8.90 8.02
CA HIS A 83 17.83 9.73 7.18
C HIS A 83 16.97 8.89 6.22
N CYS A 84 17.51 7.80 5.67
CA CYS A 84 16.74 6.89 4.81
C CYS A 84 15.68 6.13 5.60
N PHE A 85 15.98 5.73 6.84
CA PHE A 85 15.00 5.17 7.77
C PHE A 85 13.84 6.14 8.04
N ILE A 86 14.13 7.40 8.37
CA ILE A 86 13.09 8.42 8.61
C ILE A 86 12.26 8.66 7.35
N GLN A 87 12.90 8.75 6.18
CA GLN A 87 12.20 8.90 4.91
C GLN A 87 11.27 7.72 4.63
N LEU A 88 11.70 6.49 4.91
CA LEU A 88 10.85 5.31 4.76
C LEU A 88 9.67 5.34 5.74
N ASP A 89 9.88 5.71 7.00
CA ASP A 89 8.79 5.79 7.99
C ASP A 89 7.74 6.85 7.64
N GLU A 90 8.18 8.00 7.14
CA GLU A 90 7.30 9.05 6.64
C GLU A 90 6.46 8.55 5.45
N LEU A 91 7.07 7.82 4.50
CA LEU A 91 6.37 7.19 3.38
C LEU A 91 5.30 6.20 3.86
N TYR A 92 5.63 5.35 4.84
CA TYR A 92 4.67 4.44 5.46
C TYR A 92 3.50 5.18 6.14
N THR A 93 3.80 6.25 6.86
CA THR A 93 2.79 7.09 7.53
C THR A 93 1.83 7.73 6.52
N GLU A 94 2.36 8.27 5.43
CA GLU A 94 1.57 8.83 4.34
C GLU A 94 0.71 7.77 3.66
N LEU A 95 1.29 6.62 3.34
CA LEU A 95 0.58 5.50 2.72
C LEU A 95 -0.59 5.03 3.60
N LYS A 96 -0.36 4.85 4.90
CA LYS A 96 -1.41 4.43 5.86
C LYS A 96 -2.57 5.42 5.89
N LYS A 97 -2.28 6.72 5.87
CA LYS A 97 -3.30 7.79 5.80
C LYS A 97 -4.09 7.74 4.48
N LYS A 98 -3.41 7.62 3.34
CA LYS A 98 -4.07 7.57 2.02
C LYS A 98 -4.89 6.28 1.85
N TYR A 99 -4.36 5.15 2.30
CA TYR A 99 -5.06 3.86 2.31
C TYR A 99 -6.35 3.92 3.13
N GLY A 100 -6.30 4.43 4.37
CA GLY A 100 -7.50 4.55 5.20
C GLY A 100 -8.60 5.39 4.57
N LYS A 101 -8.23 6.49 3.90
CA LYS A 101 -9.17 7.33 3.12
C LYS A 101 -9.76 6.57 1.94
N ASN A 102 -8.93 5.87 1.17
CA ASN A 102 -9.36 5.08 0.01
C ASN A 102 -10.35 3.99 0.40
N GLU A 103 -10.08 3.26 1.48
CA GLU A 103 -10.97 2.21 2.00
C GLU A 103 -12.31 2.76 2.46
N ALA A 104 -12.32 3.91 3.14
CA ALA A 104 -13.56 4.58 3.54
C ALA A 104 -14.39 5.03 2.33
N LEU A 105 -13.75 5.58 1.30
CA LEU A 105 -14.42 5.98 0.06
C LEU A 105 -15.02 4.77 -0.67
N LYS A 106 -14.26 3.68 -0.81
CA LYS A 106 -14.75 2.42 -1.41
C LYS A 106 -15.98 1.88 -0.67
N LYS A 107 -15.96 1.87 0.67
CA LYS A 107 -17.11 1.44 1.48
C LYS A 107 -18.35 2.31 1.25
N ASN A 108 -18.18 3.63 1.19
CA ASN A 108 -19.27 4.57 0.96
C ASN A 108 -19.85 4.42 -0.46
N GLN A 109 -19.00 4.26 -1.47
CA GLN A 109 -19.41 4.01 -2.85
C GLN A 109 -20.20 2.71 -2.96
N THR A 110 -19.69 1.63 -2.38
CA THR A 110 -20.40 0.34 -2.33
C THR A 110 -21.75 0.49 -1.65
N ALA A 111 -21.85 1.13 -0.49
CA ALA A 111 -23.12 1.36 0.20
C ALA A 111 -24.12 2.17 -0.64
N ALA A 112 -23.66 3.19 -1.37
CA ALA A 112 -24.50 3.97 -2.27
C ALA A 112 -25.01 3.14 -3.47
N LEU A 113 -24.16 2.31 -4.07
CA LEU A 113 -24.53 1.39 -5.15
C LEU A 113 -25.57 0.37 -4.70
N LYS A 114 -25.39 -0.24 -3.51
CA LYS A 114 -26.38 -1.16 -2.92
C LYS A 114 -27.74 -0.50 -2.73
N LYS A 115 -27.77 0.74 -2.22
CA LYS A 115 -29.03 1.50 -2.04
C LYS A 115 -29.72 1.80 -3.37
N LYS A 116 -28.96 2.15 -4.41
CA LYS A 116 -29.50 2.36 -5.76
C LYS A 116 -30.10 1.07 -6.34
N ALA A 117 -29.41 -0.06 -6.20
CA ALA A 117 -29.89 -1.38 -6.67
C ALA A 117 -31.21 -1.79 -6.03
N LEU A 118 -31.34 -1.60 -4.71
CA LEU A 118 -32.58 -1.89 -3.98
C LEU A 118 -33.74 -0.99 -4.43
N ALA A 119 -33.46 0.28 -4.73
CA ALA A 119 -34.47 1.25 -5.16
C ALA A 119 -35.06 0.96 -6.56
N ILE A 120 -34.30 0.27 -7.44
CA ILE A 120 -34.75 -0.11 -8.78
C ILE A 120 -35.36 -1.52 -8.85
N GLY A 121 -35.60 -2.17 -7.70
CA GLY A 121 -36.22 -3.50 -7.63
C GLY A 121 -35.34 -4.67 -8.09
N GLY A 122 -34.07 -4.42 -8.40
CA GLY A 122 -33.12 -5.47 -8.80
C GLY A 122 -32.62 -6.28 -7.60
N LYS A 123 -32.56 -7.62 -7.74
CA LYS A 123 -31.83 -8.47 -6.80
C LYS A 123 -30.33 -8.21 -6.98
N CYS A 124 -29.72 -7.54 -6.02
CA CYS A 124 -28.29 -7.29 -6.03
C CYS A 124 -27.56 -8.57 -5.58
N PHE A 125 -27.04 -9.36 -6.52
CA PHE A 125 -26.16 -10.49 -6.19
C PHE A 125 -24.74 -9.97 -5.97
N PHE A 126 -24.19 -10.26 -4.78
CA PHE A 126 -22.77 -10.01 -4.50
C PHE A 126 -21.97 -11.21 -4.98
N HIS A 127 -21.36 -11.13 -6.16
CA HIS A 127 -20.32 -12.07 -6.52
C HIS A 127 -18.97 -11.53 -6.03
N TYR A 128 -18.39 -12.23 -5.06
CA TYR A 128 -17.01 -12.00 -4.66
C TYR A 128 -16.11 -12.62 -5.72
N SER A 129 -15.49 -11.77 -6.56
CA SER A 129 -14.44 -12.22 -7.46
C SER A 129 -13.18 -12.46 -6.64
N SER A 130 -12.88 -13.72 -6.37
CA SER A 130 -11.62 -14.13 -5.72
C SER A 130 -10.38 -13.71 -6.52
N SER A 131 -10.52 -13.48 -7.82
CA SER A 131 -9.42 -13.08 -8.72
C SER A 131 -9.08 -11.58 -8.66
N PHE A 132 -10.02 -10.71 -8.26
CA PHE A 132 -9.81 -9.25 -8.22
C PHE A 132 -9.97 -8.65 -6.82
N ARG A 133 -10.43 -9.41 -5.82
CA ARG A 133 -10.85 -8.89 -4.49
C ARG A 133 -11.76 -7.67 -4.59
N GLU A 134 -12.52 -7.57 -5.67
CA GLU A 134 -13.52 -6.54 -5.89
C GLU A 134 -14.90 -7.18 -5.84
N VAL A 135 -15.86 -6.40 -5.35
CA VAL A 135 -17.28 -6.74 -5.44
C VAL A 135 -17.72 -6.31 -6.83
N ALA A 136 -17.88 -7.26 -7.75
CA ALA A 136 -18.48 -6.99 -9.04
C ALA A 136 -20.00 -6.77 -8.85
N PHE A 137 -20.54 -5.77 -9.54
CA PHE A 137 -21.96 -5.43 -9.53
C PHE A 137 -22.59 -5.90 -10.84
N ASP A 138 -23.12 -7.12 -10.86
CA ASP A 138 -23.94 -7.58 -11.98
C ASP A 138 -25.41 -7.32 -11.63
N CYS A 139 -26.01 -6.39 -12.38
CA CYS A 139 -27.42 -6.07 -12.28
C CYS A 139 -28.16 -6.88 -13.34
N GLU A 140 -28.59 -8.09 -13.00
CA GLU A 140 -29.60 -8.76 -13.83
C GLU A 140 -30.93 -8.03 -13.65
N LEU A 141 -31.37 -7.33 -14.70
CA LEU A 141 -32.76 -6.92 -14.79
C LEU A 141 -33.60 -8.19 -14.97
N GLU A 142 -34.39 -8.56 -13.96
CA GLU A 142 -35.54 -9.43 -14.19
C GLU A 142 -36.51 -8.67 -15.12
N LEU A 143 -36.55 -9.07 -16.40
CA LEU A 143 -37.57 -8.67 -17.36
C LEU A 143 -38.89 -9.39 -17.08
#